data_AF-A0A0B8QFX4-F1
#
_entry.id   AF-A0A0B8QFX4-F1
#
_cell.length_a   1.000
_cell.length_b   1.000
_cell.length_c   1.000
_cell.angle_alpha   90.00
_cell.angle_beta   90.00
_cell.angle_gamma   90.00
#
_symmetry.space_group_name_H-M   'P 1'
#
loop_
_entity.id
_entity.type
_entity.pdbx_description
1 polymer ?
#
loop_
_entity_poly.entity_id
_entity_poly.type
_entity_poly.pdbx_seq_one_letter_code
_entity_poly.pdbx_strand_id
1 'polypeptide(L)' 'MWKQTSVEVIELSGTLDRNTIPELWQQAKAWPWDTSTLNLDFSRVESSDSAAMA' A
#
# COMPACT_ATOMS: atom_id res chain seq x y z
N MET A 1 7.22 -4.04 -3.40
CA MET A 1 7.38 -4.22 -1.94
C MET A 1 6.83 -2.98 -1.25
N TRP A 2 6.18 -3.09 -0.11
CA TRP A 2 5.62 -1.94 0.61
C TRP A 2 6.23 -1.82 1.99
N LYS A 3 6.45 -0.57 2.43
CA LYS A 3 7.17 -0.27 3.66
C LYS A 3 6.49 0.88 4.38
N GLN A 4 6.14 0.65 5.65
CA GLN A 4 5.73 1.72 6.53
C GLN A 4 6.95 2.59 6.85
N THR A 5 6.93 3.84 6.43
CA THR A 5 8.04 4.80 6.65
C THR A 5 7.80 5.66 7.89
N SER A 6 6.54 5.80 8.33
CA SER A 6 6.15 6.49 9.55
C SER A 6 4.79 5.97 10.05
N VAL A 7 4.35 6.41 11.23
CA VAL A 7 3.04 6.03 11.81
C VAL A 7 1.89 6.30 10.83
N GLU A 8 1.99 7.37 10.04
CA GLU A 8 0.95 7.82 9.11
C GLU A 8 1.32 7.69 7.64
N VAL A 9 2.54 7.25 7.31
CA VAL A 9 3.03 7.24 5.92
C VAL A 9 3.48 5.84 5.53
N ILE A 10 2.95 5.39 4.39
CA ILE A 10 3.23 4.08 3.84
C ILE A 10 3.68 4.24 2.40
N GLU A 11 4.91 3.80 2.14
CA GLU A 11 5.49 3.82 0.81
C GLU A 11 5.13 2.53 0.09
N LEU A 12 4.50 2.67 -1.07
CA LEU A 12 4.16 1.59 -1.99
C LEU A 12 5.17 1.61 -3.15
N SER A 13 5.76 0.46 -3.45
CA SER A 13 6.70 0.34 -4.56
C SER A 13 6.54 -0.94 -5.38
N GLY A 14 6.96 -0.89 -6.65
CA GLY A 14 6.83 -1.97 -7.62
C GLY A 14 5.48 -1.98 -8.33
N THR A 15 5.04 -3.15 -8.78
CA THR A 15 3.75 -3.32 -9.47
C THR A 15 2.59 -3.51 -8.48
N LEU A 16 1.48 -2.81 -8.73
CA LEU A 16 0.20 -2.98 -8.04
C LEU A 16 -0.80 -3.65 -8.98
N ASP A 17 -0.85 -4.98 -8.94
CA ASP A 17 -1.76 -5.78 -9.76
C ASP A 17 -2.62 -6.75 -8.94
N ARG A 18 -3.49 -7.50 -9.63
CA ARG A 18 -4.36 -8.53 -9.02
C ARG A 18 -3.64 -9.57 -8.16
N ASN A 19 -2.34 -9.79 -8.35
CA ASN A 19 -1.54 -10.74 -7.60
C ASN A 19 -0.97 -10.09 -6.34
N THR A 20 -0.55 -8.82 -6.43
CA THR A 20 0.10 -8.11 -5.32
C THR A 20 -0.89 -7.42 -4.37
N ILE A 21 -2.07 -7.01 -4.87
CA ILE A 21 -3.09 -6.30 -4.08
C ILE A 21 -3.65 -7.14 -2.92
N PRO A 22 -3.96 -8.44 -3.09
CA PRO A 22 -4.39 -9.27 -1.96
C PRO A 22 -3.35 -9.32 -0.83
N GLU A 23 -2.07 -9.44 -1.17
CA GLU A 23 -0.98 -9.45 -0.19
C GLU A 23 -0.83 -8.10 0.51
N LEU A 24 -0.98 -6.99 -0.22
CA LEU A 24 -1.00 -5.64 0.32
C LEU A 24 -2.10 -5.48 1.37
N TRP A 25 -3.33 -5.93 1.07
CA TRP A 25 -4.45 -5.83 2.02
C TRP A 25 -4.26 -6.68 3.27
N GLN A 26 -3.65 -7.86 3.14
CA GLN A 26 -3.32 -8.67 4.31
C GLN A 26 -2.32 -7.97 5.22
N GLN A 27 -1.30 -7.33 4.65
CA GLN A 27 -0.30 -6.60 5.42
C GLN A 27 -0.86 -5.31 6.00
N ALA A 28 -1.75 -4.63 5.27
CA ALA A 28 -2.43 -3.43 5.75
C ALA A 28 -3.25 -3.69 7.02
N LYS A 29 -3.92 -4.84 7.11
CA LYS A 29 -4.68 -5.21 8.32
C LYS A 29 -3.83 -5.27 9.59
N ALA A 30 -2.52 -5.52 9.47
CA ALA A 30 -1.61 -5.59 10.59
C ALA A 30 -1.01 -4.23 10.99
N TRP A 31 -1.26 -3.17 10.23
CA TRP A 31 -0.73 -1.84 10.56
C TRP A 31 -1.48 -1.25 11.76
N PRO A 32 -0.77 -0.66 12.73
CA PRO A 32 -1.38 -0.01 13.88
C PRO A 32 -2.06 1.29 13.43
N TRP A 33 -3.37 1.22 13.21
CA TRP A 33 -4.21 2.35 12.81
C TRP A 33 -4.63 3.18 14.02
N ASP A 34 -3.73 3.98 14.58
CA ASP A 34 -4.05 4.90 15.68
C ASP A 34 -4.39 6.32 15.17
N THR A 35 -4.41 6.51 13.85
CA THR A 35 -4.56 7.80 13.20
C THR A 35 -5.76 7.80 12.25
N SER A 36 -6.47 8.93 12.22
CA SER A 36 -7.66 9.10 11.37
C SER A 36 -7.33 9.30 9.90
N THR A 37 -6.05 9.59 9.59
CA THR A 37 -5.56 9.87 8.24
C THR A 37 -4.37 8.97 7.94
N LEU A 38 -4.40 8.36 6.76
CA LEU A 38 -3.31 7.56 6.22
C LEU A 38 -2.81 8.19 4.92
N ASN A 39 -1.50 8.43 4.86
CA ASN A 39 -0.84 8.89 3.65
C ASN A 39 -0.20 7.70 2.94
N LEU A 40 -0.72 7.38 1.76
CA LEU A 40 -0.13 6.40 0.86
C LEU A 40 0.76 7.11 -0.16
N ASP A 41 2.06 6.82 -0.13
CA ASP A 41 3.03 7.34 -1.09
C ASP A 41 3.21 6.34 -2.24
N PHE A 42 2.80 6.77 -3.44
CA PHE A 42 2.87 5.98 -4.68
C PHE A 42 4.06 6.37 -5.56
N SER A 43 4.98 7.23 -5.10
CA SER A 43 6.08 7.77 -5.91
C SER A 43 7.04 6.72 -6.47
N ARG A 44 6.98 5.48 -5.94
CA ARG A 44 7.82 4.34 -6.35
C ARG A 44 7.02 3.20 -6.99
N VAL A 45 5.76 3.42 -7.31
CA VAL A 45 4.94 2.45 -8.04
C VAL A 45 5.33 2.49 -9.52
N GLU A 46 5.72 1.34 -10.05
CA GLU A 46 6.21 1.20 -11.42
C GLU A 46 5.07 0.98 -12.42
N SER A 47 4.03 0.25 -12.00
CA SER A 47 2.82 0.04 -12.79
C SER A 47 1.63 -0.35 -11.91
N SER A 48 0.42 -0.10 -12.40
CA SER A 48 -0.82 -0.51 -11.74
C SER A 48 -1.83 -1.05 -12.75
N ASP A 49 -2.57 -2.10 -12.39
CA ASP A 49 -3.73 -2.56 -13.17
C ASP A 49 -5.06 -2.11 -12.52
N SER A 50 -6.19 -2.39 -13.17
CA SER A 50 -7.51 -2.03 -12.64
C SER A 50 -7.85 -2.73 -11.32
N ALA A 51 -7.18 -3.84 -10.98
CA ALA A 51 -7.39 -4.52 -9.71
C ALA A 51 -6.80 -3.74 -8.53
N ALA A 52 -5.92 -2.76 -8.78
CA ALA A 52 -5.48 -1.81 -7.76
C ALA A 52 -6.61 -0.92 -7.20
N MET A 53 -7.70 -0.76 -7.94
CA MET A 53 -8.83 0.10 -7.60
C MET A 53 -10.11 -0.67 -7.26
N ALA A 54 -10.06 -2.01 -7.32
CA ALA A 54 -11.23 -2.90 -7.23
C ALA A 54 -11.55 -3.33 -5.80
#